data_AF-A0A328PI18-F1
#
_entry.id   AF-A0A328PI18-F1
#
_cell.length_a   1.000
_cell.length_b   1.000
_cell.length_c   1.000
_cell.angle_alpha   90.00
_cell.angle_beta   90.00
_cell.angle_gamma   90.00
#
_symmetry.space_group_name_H-M   'P 1'
#
loop_
_entity.id
_entity.type
_entity.pdbx_description
1 polymer ?
#
loop_
_entity_poly.entity_id
_entity_poly.type
_entity_poly.pdbx_seq_one_letter_code
_entity_poly.pdbx_strand_id
1 'polypeptide(L)'
;MKTKILFLVLAVICLVGVVVAHQPRLAPSTAPINNPIIIEKPEISQAFYGQLQGEPVYYMIESPKKFRLYVNILVPDNPGADQLVYARITDYKGKTIKELGPGDWEPYFEEFGGDYYLKGPEFNETLPPGKYYIIVFNEQNKGKYSLAVGDIEAFPADEALKAIILLPILKASIFNIPILESFLQFLGSY
;
A
#
# COMPACT_ATOMS: atom_id res chain seq x y z
N MET A 1 28.95 -33.80 -0.45
CA MET A 1 28.18 -33.27 -1.60
C MET A 1 26.84 -32.68 -1.18
N LYS A 2 25.99 -33.42 -0.44
CA LYS A 2 24.68 -32.95 0.04
C LYS A 2 24.70 -31.64 0.85
N THR A 3 25.67 -31.47 1.76
CA THR A 3 25.80 -30.25 2.57
C THR A 3 26.21 -29.01 1.77
N LYS A 4 26.99 -29.19 0.69
CA LYS A 4 27.38 -28.09 -0.22
C LYS A 4 26.22 -27.66 -1.12
N ILE A 5 25.36 -28.60 -1.52
CA ILE A 5 24.12 -28.31 -2.26
C ILE A 5 23.12 -27.56 -1.37
N LEU A 6 22.96 -27.97 -0.11
CA LEU A 6 22.09 -27.26 0.84
C LEU A 6 22.56 -25.82 1.08
N PHE A 7 23.87 -25.60 1.22
CA PHE A 7 24.45 -24.27 1.35
C PHE A 7 24.27 -23.42 0.08
N LEU A 8 24.38 -24.03 -1.10
CA LEU A 8 24.16 -23.35 -2.38
C LEU A 8 22.68 -22.96 -2.57
N VAL A 9 21.75 -23.84 -2.19
CA VAL A 9 20.30 -23.55 -2.21
C VAL A 9 19.97 -22.43 -1.23
N LEU A 10 20.51 -22.46 -0.01
CA LEU A 10 20.31 -21.39 0.98
C LEU A 10 20.92 -20.06 0.53
N ALA A 11 22.10 -20.09 -0.12
CA ALA A 11 22.75 -18.91 -0.66
C ALA A 11 22.01 -18.33 -1.88
N VAL A 12 21.42 -19.17 -2.73
CA VAL A 12 20.56 -18.74 -3.85
C VAL A 12 19.26 -18.13 -3.32
N ILE A 13 18.63 -18.71 -2.29
CA ILE A 13 17.46 -18.11 -1.62
C ILE A 13 17.81 -16.76 -0.98
N CYS A 14 19.01 -16.57 -0.42
CA CYS A 14 19.49 -15.27 0.05
C CYS A 14 19.83 -14.28 -1.08
N LEU A 15 20.13 -14.75 -2.30
CA LEU A 15 20.39 -13.90 -3.47
C LEU A 15 19.10 -13.41 -4.14
N VAL A 16 17.98 -14.12 -3.98
CA VAL A 16 16.64 -13.61 -4.31
C VAL A 16 16.12 -12.75 -3.15
N GLY A 17 16.94 -11.79 -2.72
CA GLY A 17 16.52 -10.83 -1.72
C GLY A 17 15.26 -10.16 -2.22
N VAL A 18 14.11 -10.52 -1.64
CA VAL A 18 12.88 -9.77 -1.82
C VAL A 18 13.13 -8.45 -1.11
N VAL A 19 13.75 -7.52 -1.84
CA VAL A 19 13.79 -6.12 -1.45
C VAL A 19 12.37 -5.65 -1.69
N VAL A 20 11.48 -5.90 -0.73
CA VAL A 20 10.19 -5.22 -0.72
C VAL A 20 10.54 -3.74 -0.60
N ALA A 21 10.06 -2.79 -1.42
CA ALA A 21 10.34 -1.37 -1.15
C ALA A 21 9.34 -0.76 -0.15
N HIS A 22 8.15 -1.35 -0.07
CA HIS A 22 7.06 -0.90 0.81
C HIS A 22 6.90 -1.80 2.02
N GLN A 23 6.61 -1.24 3.18
CA GLN A 23 6.14 -2.03 4.31
C GLN A 23 4.62 -2.30 4.13
N PRO A 24 4.19 -3.54 3.82
CA PRO A 24 2.78 -3.80 3.54
C PRO A 24 1.96 -3.74 4.84
N ARG A 25 0.73 -3.23 4.72
CA ARG A 25 -0.23 -3.06 5.81
C ARG A 25 -1.62 -3.48 5.34
N LEU A 26 -2.34 -4.19 6.19
CA LEU A 26 -3.77 -4.44 6.02
C LEU A 26 -4.56 -3.27 6.60
N ALA A 27 -5.31 -2.57 5.75
CA ALA A 27 -6.23 -1.53 6.19
C ALA A 27 -7.61 -2.13 6.49
N PRO A 28 -8.21 -1.87 7.67
CA PRO A 28 -9.59 -2.26 7.92
C PRO A 28 -10.55 -1.54 6.96
N SER A 29 -11.65 -2.21 6.61
CA SER A 29 -12.70 -1.62 5.77
C SER A 29 -13.50 -0.50 6.44
N THR A 30 -13.29 -0.28 7.73
CA THR A 30 -13.92 0.79 8.50
C THR A 30 -12.87 1.48 9.36
N ALA A 31 -12.58 2.74 9.05
CA ALA A 31 -11.72 3.60 9.86
C ALA A 31 -12.27 5.03 9.78
N PRO A 32 -13.26 5.40 10.62
CA PRO A 32 -13.85 6.73 10.62
C PRO A 32 -12.86 7.77 11.16
N ILE A 33 -13.14 9.06 10.96
CA ILE A 33 -12.26 10.15 11.42
C ILE A 33 -11.98 10.15 12.93
N ASN A 34 -12.90 9.64 13.75
CA ASN A 34 -12.73 9.53 15.21
C ASN A 34 -11.94 8.27 15.63
N ASN A 35 -11.68 7.34 14.71
CA ASN A 35 -10.82 6.18 14.90
C ASN A 35 -10.07 5.85 13.59
N PRO A 36 -9.15 6.74 13.15
CA PRO A 36 -8.46 6.60 11.87
C PRO A 36 -7.32 5.59 11.98
N ILE A 37 -6.84 5.11 10.83
CA ILE A 37 -5.59 4.35 10.73
C ILE A 37 -4.42 5.32 10.97
N ILE A 38 -3.58 5.03 11.95
CA ILE A 38 -2.43 5.87 12.27
C ILE A 38 -1.27 5.51 11.35
N ILE A 39 -0.77 6.49 10.59
CA ILE A 39 0.45 6.34 9.79
C ILE A 39 1.60 6.88 10.61
N GLU A 40 2.37 5.98 11.19
CA GLU A 40 3.63 6.31 11.85
C GLU A 40 4.74 6.48 10.81
N LYS A 41 5.67 7.41 11.08
CA LYS A 41 6.84 7.67 10.21
C LYS A 41 6.43 7.82 8.73
N PRO A 42 5.66 8.86 8.36
CA PRO A 42 5.07 9.02 7.02
C PRO A 42 6.10 9.15 5.88
N GLU A 43 7.38 9.31 6.20
CA GLU A 43 8.49 9.32 5.25
C GLU A 43 8.90 7.87 4.86
N ILE A 44 8.69 6.90 5.75
CA ILE A 44 8.99 5.48 5.50
C ILE A 44 7.94 4.91 4.58
N SER A 45 8.40 4.26 3.51
CA SER A 45 7.56 3.73 2.48
C SER A 45 6.69 2.57 2.98
N GLN A 46 5.39 2.78 2.93
CA GLN A 46 4.34 1.89 3.44
C GLN A 46 3.26 1.77 2.37
N ALA A 47 2.70 0.56 2.21
CA ALA A 47 1.57 0.31 1.32
C ALA A 47 0.39 -0.24 2.12
N PHE A 48 -0.70 0.51 2.16
CA PHE A 48 -1.93 0.15 2.86
C PHE A 48 -2.94 -0.42 1.87
N TYR A 49 -3.19 -1.71 1.96
CA TYR A 49 -4.14 -2.40 1.11
C TYR A 49 -5.50 -2.45 1.81
N GLY A 50 -6.53 -1.95 1.16
CA GLY A 50 -7.85 -1.81 1.75
C GLY A 50 -8.99 -2.06 0.77
N GLN A 51 -10.20 -2.14 1.34
CA GLN A 51 -11.44 -2.23 0.59
C GLN A 51 -12.48 -1.33 1.24
N LEU A 52 -13.05 -0.41 0.45
CA LEU A 52 -14.16 0.42 0.86
C LEU A 52 -15.45 -0.42 0.90
N GLN A 53 -16.24 -0.26 1.97
CA GLN A 53 -17.49 -1.00 2.20
C GLN A 53 -18.64 -0.08 2.67
N GLY A 54 -18.95 0.95 1.87
CA GLY A 54 -20.04 1.90 2.11
C GLY A 54 -19.61 3.18 2.83
N GLU A 55 -18.45 3.19 3.47
CA GLU A 55 -17.88 4.34 4.18
C GLU A 55 -16.45 4.64 3.70
N PRO A 56 -16.01 5.92 3.74
CA PRO A 56 -14.63 6.27 3.44
C PRO A 56 -13.69 5.79 4.56
N VAL A 57 -12.42 5.61 4.22
CA VAL A 57 -11.38 5.19 5.17
C VAL A 57 -10.46 6.38 5.46
N TYR A 58 -10.30 6.70 6.74
CA TYR A 58 -9.46 7.79 7.22
C TYR A 58 -8.12 7.26 7.71
N TYR A 59 -7.06 7.90 7.25
CA TYR A 59 -5.71 7.77 7.77
C TYR A 59 -5.29 9.08 8.41
N MET A 60 -4.55 9.01 9.51
CA MET A 60 -4.05 10.18 10.23
C MET A 60 -2.53 10.14 10.33
N ILE A 61 -1.92 11.28 10.03
CA ILE A 61 -0.49 11.55 10.26
C ILE A 61 -0.40 12.67 11.29
N GLU A 62 0.48 12.50 12.28
CA GLU A 62 0.87 13.57 13.20
C GLU A 62 2.39 13.62 13.29
N SER A 63 2.97 14.78 12.98
CA SER A 63 4.42 14.98 13.01
C SER A 63 4.80 16.26 13.76
N PRO A 64 5.73 16.21 14.72
CA PRO A 64 6.24 17.39 15.42
C PRO A 64 7.29 18.16 14.62
N LYS A 65 7.71 17.66 13.45
CA LYS A 65 8.73 18.24 12.57
C LYS A 65 8.23 18.35 11.14
N LYS A 66 8.90 19.16 10.32
CA LYS A 66 8.73 19.11 8.86
C LYS A 66 9.06 17.70 8.37
N PHE A 67 8.32 17.22 7.38
CA PHE A 67 8.51 15.90 6.79
C PHE A 67 8.12 15.94 5.32
N ARG A 68 8.74 15.08 4.51
CA ARG A 68 8.29 14.84 3.13
C ARG A 68 7.12 13.86 3.15
N LEU A 69 6.03 14.22 2.49
CA LEU A 69 4.88 13.34 2.32
C LEU A 69 4.76 12.96 0.84
N TYR A 70 5.04 11.70 0.56
CA TYR A 70 4.65 11.05 -0.69
C TYR A 70 3.33 10.30 -0.48
N VAL A 71 2.38 10.43 -1.41
CA VAL A 71 1.12 9.66 -1.44
C VAL A 71 0.80 9.28 -2.88
N ASN A 72 0.47 8.01 -3.10
CA ASN A 72 -0.11 7.53 -4.36
C ASN A 72 -1.26 6.55 -4.07
N ILE A 73 -2.20 6.48 -5.00
CA ILE A 73 -3.34 5.56 -4.94
C ILE A 73 -3.28 4.62 -6.15
N LEU A 74 -3.40 3.32 -5.87
CA LEU A 74 -3.53 2.26 -6.87
C LEU A 74 -4.89 1.59 -6.70
N VAL A 75 -5.50 1.19 -7.81
CA VAL A 75 -6.66 0.29 -7.84
C VAL A 75 -6.35 -0.90 -8.73
N PRO A 76 -7.02 -2.07 -8.56
CA PRO A 76 -6.86 -3.18 -9.49
C PRO A 76 -7.01 -2.72 -10.94
N ASP A 77 -6.29 -3.33 -11.88
CA ASP A 77 -6.34 -3.03 -13.31
C ASP A 77 -7.74 -3.21 -13.94
N ASN A 78 -8.62 -3.95 -13.26
CA ASN A 78 -10.00 -4.22 -13.63
C ASN A 78 -10.98 -3.92 -12.47
N PRO A 79 -11.01 -2.68 -11.94
CA PRO A 79 -11.67 -2.40 -10.66
C PRO A 79 -13.19 -2.61 -10.71
N GLY A 80 -13.79 -2.63 -11.91
CA GLY A 80 -15.23 -2.64 -12.13
C GLY A 80 -15.79 -1.24 -12.33
N ALA A 81 -17.03 -1.16 -12.80
CA ALA A 81 -17.71 0.12 -13.02
C ALA A 81 -17.80 0.91 -11.71
N ASP A 82 -17.45 2.19 -11.76
CA ASP A 82 -17.54 3.15 -10.65
C ASP A 82 -16.69 2.78 -9.41
N GLN A 83 -15.66 1.95 -9.56
CA GLN A 83 -14.77 1.52 -8.47
C GLN A 83 -13.36 2.15 -8.53
N LEU A 84 -13.19 3.23 -9.29
CA LEU A 84 -12.00 4.08 -9.14
C LEU A 84 -12.05 4.73 -7.77
N VAL A 85 -10.98 4.56 -7.00
CA VAL A 85 -10.86 5.04 -5.62
C VAL A 85 -9.94 6.24 -5.60
N TYR A 86 -10.33 7.30 -4.91
CA TYR A 86 -9.59 8.55 -4.82
C TYR A 86 -9.02 8.75 -3.42
N ALA A 87 -8.02 9.61 -3.32
CA ALA A 87 -7.48 10.05 -2.04
C ALA A 87 -7.54 11.58 -1.92
N ARG A 88 -7.97 12.09 -0.76
CA ARG A 88 -7.92 13.51 -0.43
C ARG A 88 -7.05 13.74 0.79
N ILE A 89 -6.11 14.66 0.66
CA ILE A 89 -5.20 15.08 1.72
C ILE A 89 -5.73 16.38 2.32
N THR A 90 -5.92 16.43 3.64
CA THR A 90 -6.38 17.63 4.36
C THR A 90 -5.47 17.97 5.52
N ASP A 91 -5.46 19.24 5.92
CA ASP A 91 -4.98 19.61 7.25
C ASP A 91 -5.98 19.21 8.35
N TYR A 92 -5.62 19.44 9.61
CA TYR A 92 -6.46 19.11 10.77
C TYR A 92 -7.76 19.92 10.87
N LYS A 93 -7.88 21.04 10.13
CA LYS A 93 -9.10 21.86 10.05
C LYS A 93 -10.02 21.43 8.92
N GLY A 94 -9.64 20.40 8.16
CA GLY A 94 -10.38 19.91 7.00
C GLY A 94 -10.14 20.72 5.73
N LYS A 95 -9.14 21.61 5.69
CA LYS A 95 -8.78 22.30 4.45
C LYS A 95 -8.08 21.31 3.52
N THR A 96 -8.63 21.12 2.33
CA THR A 96 -7.99 20.30 1.28
C THR A 96 -6.66 20.91 0.86
N ILE A 97 -5.62 20.07 0.91
CA ILE A 97 -4.28 20.36 0.38
C ILE A 97 -4.19 19.85 -1.05
N LYS A 98 -4.62 18.59 -1.27
CA LYS A 98 -4.61 17.94 -2.59
C LYS A 98 -5.69 16.87 -2.67
N GLU A 99 -6.24 16.69 -3.87
CA GLU A 99 -7.06 15.54 -4.24
C GLU A 99 -6.33 14.75 -5.34
N LEU A 100 -6.29 13.44 -5.21
CA LEU A 100 -5.66 12.47 -6.10
C LEU A 100 -6.76 11.66 -6.79
N GLY A 101 -7.07 12.03 -8.02
CA GLY A 101 -8.23 11.57 -8.81
C GLY A 101 -9.12 12.74 -9.26
N PRO A 102 -10.17 12.52 -10.08
CA PRO A 102 -10.54 11.27 -10.75
C PRO A 102 -9.90 11.03 -12.14
N GLY A 103 -9.08 11.95 -12.65
CA GLY A 103 -8.69 11.98 -14.07
C GLY A 103 -7.55 11.05 -14.50
N ASP A 104 -6.33 11.24 -13.98
CA ASP A 104 -5.13 10.68 -14.58
C ASP A 104 -4.81 9.27 -14.02
N TRP A 105 -5.42 8.24 -14.61
CA TRP A 105 -5.13 6.84 -14.31
C TRP A 105 -4.33 6.20 -15.44
N GLU A 106 -3.20 5.57 -15.09
CA GLU A 106 -2.32 4.92 -16.06
C GLU A 106 -2.14 3.43 -15.71
N PRO A 107 -2.08 2.53 -16.71
CA PRO A 107 -1.70 1.14 -16.46
C PRO A 107 -0.32 1.06 -15.81
N TYR A 108 -0.20 0.28 -14.73
CA TYR A 108 1.00 0.17 -13.93
C TYR A 108 1.22 -1.27 -13.48
N PHE A 109 2.45 -1.74 -13.56
CA PHE A 109 2.85 -3.03 -12.97
C PHE A 109 3.56 -2.75 -11.65
N GLU A 110 3.00 -3.24 -10.55
CA GLU A 110 3.57 -3.06 -9.21
C GLU A 110 4.51 -4.24 -8.93
N GLU A 111 5.82 -4.00 -9.01
CA GLU A 111 6.86 -5.04 -9.02
C GLU A 111 6.93 -5.83 -7.70
N PHE A 112 6.54 -5.25 -6.56
CA PHE A 112 6.64 -5.92 -5.26
C PHE A 112 5.49 -6.89 -5.00
N GLY A 113 4.26 -6.53 -5.40
CA GLY A 113 3.10 -7.41 -5.41
C GLY A 113 3.05 -8.34 -6.62
N GLY A 114 3.75 -7.98 -7.70
CA GLY A 114 3.80 -8.74 -8.94
C GLY A 114 2.44 -8.78 -9.66
N ASP A 115 1.72 -7.66 -9.67
CA ASP A 115 0.38 -7.55 -10.25
C ASP A 115 0.17 -6.22 -10.99
N TYR A 116 -0.83 -6.21 -11.88
CA TYR A 116 -1.22 -5.01 -12.62
C TYR A 116 -2.26 -4.20 -11.86
N TYR A 117 -2.08 -2.88 -11.89
CA TYR A 117 -2.93 -1.88 -11.28
C TYR A 117 -3.23 -0.77 -12.30
N LEU A 118 -4.25 0.03 -12.01
CA LEU A 118 -4.29 1.41 -12.48
C LEU A 118 -3.66 2.29 -11.41
N LYS A 119 -2.67 3.09 -11.81
CA LYS A 119 -2.00 4.06 -10.96
C LYS A 119 -2.64 5.42 -11.12
N GLY A 120 -3.15 5.97 -10.02
CA GLY A 120 -3.72 7.31 -9.99
C GLY A 120 -2.66 8.39 -9.77
N PRO A 121 -3.08 9.67 -9.63
CA PRO A 121 -2.17 10.78 -9.39
C PRO A 121 -1.37 10.65 -8.09
N GLU A 122 -0.27 11.39 -8.01
CA GLU A 122 0.64 11.39 -6.87
C GLU A 122 0.69 12.76 -6.19
N PHE A 123 1.02 12.75 -4.90
CA PHE A 123 1.41 13.92 -4.12
C PHE A 123 2.81 13.71 -3.58
N ASN A 124 3.72 14.66 -3.76
CA ASN A 124 5.05 14.62 -3.18
C ASN A 124 5.50 16.02 -2.78
N GLU A 125 5.24 16.40 -1.53
CA GLU A 125 5.62 17.72 -1.02
C GLU A 125 6.15 17.65 0.41
N THR A 126 6.85 18.69 0.84
CA THR A 126 7.27 18.85 2.24
C THR A 126 6.21 19.61 3.01
N LEU A 127 5.65 18.98 4.04
CA LEU A 127 4.63 19.58 4.90
C LEU A 127 5.25 20.12 6.20
N PRO A 128 4.68 21.21 6.78
CA PRO A 128 5.08 21.68 8.10
C PRO A 128 4.70 20.67 9.22
N PRO A 129 5.23 20.85 10.45
CA PRO A 129 4.73 20.12 11.61
C PRO A 129 3.22 20.29 11.75
N GLY A 130 2.52 19.21 12.10
CA GLY A 130 1.08 19.24 12.27
C GLY A 130 0.41 17.89 12.14
N LYS A 131 -0.93 17.96 12.11
CA LYS A 131 -1.83 16.83 11.94
C LYS A 131 -2.50 16.93 10.58
N TYR A 132 -2.52 15.80 9.88
CA TYR A 132 -3.03 15.67 8.52
C TYR A 132 -3.89 14.41 8.41
N TYR A 133 -4.84 14.44 7.48
CA TYR A 133 -5.64 13.28 7.14
C TYR A 133 -5.48 12.94 5.67
N ILE A 134 -5.45 11.64 5.38
CA ILE A 134 -5.65 11.10 4.03
C ILE A 134 -6.98 10.36 4.06
N ILE A 135 -7.91 10.77 3.21
CA ILE A 135 -9.27 10.23 3.14
C ILE A 135 -9.35 9.45 1.85
N VAL A 136 -9.58 8.14 1.94
CA VAL A 136 -9.75 7.27 0.78
C VAL A 136 -11.24 7.02 0.57
N PHE A 137 -11.76 7.36 -0.60
CA PHE A 137 -13.19 7.37 -0.88
C PHE A 137 -13.47 7.28 -2.39
N ASN A 138 -14.72 7.00 -2.73
CA ASN A 138 -15.29 7.32 -4.04
C ASN A 138 -16.79 7.57 -3.86
N GLU A 139 -17.53 7.74 -4.96
CA GLU A 139 -18.95 8.11 -4.90
C GLU A 139 -19.80 7.11 -4.10
N GLN A 140 -19.52 5.81 -4.21
CA GLN A 140 -20.27 4.75 -3.55
C GLN A 140 -19.56 4.18 -2.31
N ASN A 141 -18.35 4.68 -2.00
CA ASN A 141 -17.40 4.10 -1.06
C ASN A 141 -17.26 2.58 -1.22
N LYS A 142 -16.99 2.14 -2.44
CA LYS A 142 -16.79 0.73 -2.78
C LYS A 142 -15.56 0.54 -3.65
N GLY A 143 -14.95 -0.62 -3.53
CA GLY A 143 -13.80 -0.99 -4.35
C GLY A 143 -12.55 -1.21 -3.50
N LYS A 144 -11.57 -1.85 -4.13
CA LYS A 144 -10.30 -2.22 -3.51
C LYS A 144 -9.24 -1.22 -3.94
N TYR A 145 -8.27 -0.97 -3.06
CA TYR A 145 -7.19 -0.02 -3.33
C TYR A 145 -5.91 -0.42 -2.61
N SER A 146 -4.79 0.15 -3.07
CA SER A 146 -3.54 0.25 -2.32
C SER A 146 -3.16 1.72 -2.19
N LEU A 147 -2.98 2.20 -0.97
CA LEU A 147 -2.52 3.55 -0.67
C LEU A 147 -1.04 3.49 -0.29
N ALA A 148 -0.17 3.97 -1.17
CA ALA A 148 1.25 4.11 -0.89
C ALA A 148 1.50 5.44 -0.16
N VAL A 149 2.27 5.40 0.93
CA VAL A 149 2.67 6.57 1.72
C VAL A 149 4.15 6.49 2.04
N GLY A 150 4.88 7.58 1.79
CA GLY A 150 6.33 7.66 2.00
C GLY A 150 7.14 6.99 0.88
N ASP A 151 8.36 7.48 0.68
CA ASP A 151 9.28 7.07 -0.39
C ASP A 151 10.66 6.60 0.14
N ILE A 152 10.87 6.61 1.46
CA ILE A 152 12.10 6.09 2.08
C ILE A 152 11.95 4.60 2.34
N GLU A 153 12.70 3.81 1.60
CA GLU A 153 12.82 2.37 1.79
C GLU A 153 13.46 2.00 3.14
N ALA A 154 12.83 1.08 3.88
CA ALA A 154 13.37 0.56 5.13
C ALA A 154 12.89 -0.87 5.42
N PHE A 155 13.84 -1.82 5.51
CA PHE A 155 13.56 -3.26 5.71
C PHE A 155 14.24 -3.84 6.95
N PRO A 156 13.74 -3.50 8.14
CA PRO A 156 14.03 -4.28 9.34
C PRO A 156 13.69 -5.77 9.12
N ALA A 157 14.41 -6.66 9.78
CA ALA A 157 14.22 -8.11 9.62
C ALA A 157 12.79 -8.56 9.98
N ASP A 158 12.14 -7.92 10.95
CA ASP A 158 10.76 -8.20 11.31
C ASP A 158 9.75 -7.71 10.25
N GLU A 159 10.01 -6.59 9.58
CA GLU A 159 9.20 -6.12 8.45
C GLU A 159 9.33 -7.06 7.24
N ALA A 160 10.54 -7.54 6.95
CA ALA A 160 10.75 -8.52 5.88
C ALA A 160 9.99 -9.82 6.14
N LEU A 161 10.03 -10.34 7.38
CA LEU A 161 9.27 -11.53 7.77
C LEU A 161 7.75 -11.32 7.66
N LYS A 162 7.24 -10.16 8.09
CA LYS A 162 5.82 -9.81 7.92
C LYS A 162 5.43 -9.78 6.45
N ALA A 163 6.25 -9.20 5.59
CA ALA A 163 5.95 -9.07 4.17
C ALA A 163 5.80 -10.43 3.46
N ILE A 164 6.67 -11.41 3.77
CA ILE A 164 6.58 -12.78 3.24
C ILE A 164 5.21 -13.42 3.51
N ILE A 165 4.60 -13.12 4.66
CA ILE A 165 3.29 -13.66 5.04
C ILE A 165 2.16 -12.81 4.48
N LEU A 166 2.28 -11.48 4.56
CA LEU A 166 1.20 -10.56 4.22
C LEU A 166 0.99 -10.43 2.71
N LEU A 167 2.05 -10.37 1.89
CA LEU A 167 1.92 -10.14 0.45
C LEU A 167 1.03 -11.20 -0.25
N PRO A 168 1.19 -12.52 0.01
CA PRO A 168 0.29 -13.52 -0.56
C PRO A 168 -1.17 -13.36 -0.12
N ILE A 169 -1.41 -13.02 1.15
CA ILE A 169 -2.76 -12.80 1.70
C ILE A 169 -3.41 -11.57 1.05
N LEU A 170 -2.62 -10.51 0.91
CA LEU A 170 -3.02 -9.26 0.27
C LEU A 170 -3.38 -9.47 -1.19
N LYS A 171 -2.53 -10.17 -1.94
CA LYS A 171 -2.80 -10.57 -3.32
C LYS A 171 -4.10 -11.34 -3.44
N ALA A 172 -4.30 -12.34 -2.57
CA ALA A 172 -5.53 -13.11 -2.53
C ALA A 172 -6.76 -12.22 -2.27
N SER A 173 -6.67 -11.31 -1.30
CA SER A 173 -7.75 -10.39 -0.96
C SER A 173 -8.03 -9.35 -2.05
N ILE A 174 -7.01 -8.84 -2.73
CA ILE A 174 -7.16 -7.78 -3.73
C ILE A 174 -7.65 -8.34 -5.06
N PHE A 175 -7.05 -9.42 -5.53
CA PHE A 175 -7.33 -9.99 -6.85
C PHE A 175 -8.30 -11.18 -6.81
N ASN A 176 -8.83 -11.54 -5.64
CA ASN A 176 -9.70 -12.71 -5.44
C ASN A 176 -9.06 -14.04 -5.89
N ILE A 177 -7.73 -14.14 -5.76
CA ILE A 177 -6.96 -15.35 -6.06
C ILE A 177 -6.96 -16.25 -4.81
N PRO A 178 -7.08 -17.59 -4.92
CA PRO A 178 -6.91 -18.49 -3.79
C PRO A 178 -5.60 -18.26 -3.04
N ILE A 179 -5.64 -18.23 -1.70
CA ILE A 179 -4.46 -17.95 -0.86
C ILE A 179 -3.28 -18.88 -1.20
N LEU A 180 -3.53 -20.19 -1.35
CA LEU A 180 -2.49 -21.16 -1.69
C LEU A 180 -1.82 -20.84 -3.03
N GLU A 181 -2.61 -20.41 -4.02
CA GLU A 181 -2.09 -20.02 -5.32
C GLU A 181 -1.23 -18.75 -5.21
N SER A 182 -1.68 -17.73 -4.46
CA SER A 182 -0.88 -16.53 -4.19
C SER A 182 0.46 -16.85 -3.51
N PHE A 183 0.49 -17.81 -2.59
CA PHE A 183 1.73 -18.27 -1.96
C PHE A 183 2.65 -19.00 -2.96
N LEU A 184 2.09 -19.83 -3.85
CA LEU A 184 2.88 -20.53 -4.87
C LEU A 184 3.47 -19.56 -5.91
N GLN A 185 2.70 -18.55 -6.32
CA GLN A 185 3.17 -17.49 -7.20
C GLN A 185 4.29 -16.66 -6.56
N PHE A 186 4.13 -16.29 -5.28
CA PHE A 186 5.17 -15.55 -4.54
C PHE A 186 6.48 -16.35 -4.41
N LEU A 187 6.41 -17.68 -4.34
CA LEU A 187 7.58 -18.56 -4.32
C LEU A 187 8.13 -18.89 -5.72
N GLY A 188 7.61 -18.27 -6.78
CA GLY A 188 8.07 -18.47 -8.16
C GLY A 188 7.81 -19.88 -8.71
N SER A 189 6.76 -20.56 -8.24
CA SER A 189 6.46 -21.96 -8.60
C SER A 189 5.57 -22.13 -9.83
N TYR A 190 5.24 -21.06 -10.56
CA TYR A 190 4.48 -21.07 -11.82
C TYR A 190 4.91 -19.92 -12.73
#